data_AF-G2G6N4-F1
#
_entry.id   AF-G2G6N4-F1
#
_cell.length_a   1.000
_cell.length_b   1.000
_cell.length_c   1.000
_cell.angle_alpha   90.00
_cell.angle_beta   90.00
_cell.angle_gamma   90.00
#
_symmetry.space_group_name_H-M   'P 1'
#
loop_
_entity.id
_entity.type
_entity.pdbx_description
1 polymer ?
#
loop_
_entity_poly.entity_id
_entity_poly.type
_entity_poly.pdbx_seq_one_letter_code
_entity_poly.pdbx_strand_id
1 'polypeptide(L)'
;MAAEHHHTPGRFLDGYAEILADAAATGRRLTRDELDSRRALGAKAAAAGHGWRALVGEHLATARAAWPSTASPDDVLPLVEQAMDAFADGYERAQRLVIRQEEAARREFIDDLLHGRGDAGHLAARAERFGLRLSRLHAVAVAEGPVKYDETDPVPRRVEDALFGRFENRRILFTTKNGRMVCIAPGDQEDVLTHFAKQAHAGTDGGQVAIGRPRNGAVGIGHSYEEALNALDVAQRMGFGDPVLHAADLLVFPVLARDRQALLDLVRSTLSPLEQARGGARPLLDTLNAYFDSGCVAAETARRLTLSVRALTYRLDRIHTLTGVNPADPTQRYTLQTATIGARLLNWPTRPL
;
A
#
# COMPACT_ATOMS: atom_id res chain seq x y z
N MET A 1 31.49 15.31 13.37
CA MET A 1 31.26 14.97 14.79
C MET A 1 31.69 13.52 14.99
N ALA A 2 32.72 13.33 15.82
CA ALA A 2 33.39 12.06 16.04
C ALA A 2 32.43 11.05 16.71
N ALA A 3 32.43 9.83 16.21
CA ALA A 3 31.72 8.71 16.81
C ALA A 3 32.37 8.37 18.16
N GLU A 4 31.65 8.66 19.24
CA GLU A 4 31.97 8.14 20.57
C GLU A 4 32.05 6.61 20.50
N HIS A 5 33.26 6.09 20.66
CA HIS A 5 33.49 4.67 20.91
C HIS A 5 32.76 4.30 22.21
N HIS A 6 31.61 3.64 22.10
CA HIS A 6 30.94 2.96 23.21
C HIS A 6 31.84 1.81 23.69
N HIS A 7 32.86 2.13 24.47
CA HIS A 7 33.66 1.14 25.17
C HIS A 7 32.91 0.71 26.44
N THR A 8 32.07 -0.31 26.34
CA THR A 8 31.90 -1.26 27.46
C THR A 8 31.50 -2.65 26.96
N PRO A 9 32.43 -3.36 26.32
CA PRO A 9 32.12 -4.66 25.73
C PRO A 9 32.20 -5.85 26.71
N GLY A 10 32.83 -5.65 27.87
CA GLY A 10 32.99 -6.70 28.89
C GLY A 10 31.67 -7.26 29.47
N ARG A 11 30.59 -6.46 29.49
CA ARG A 11 29.29 -6.85 30.10
C ARG A 11 28.53 -7.94 29.35
N PHE A 12 28.93 -8.25 28.11
CA PHE A 12 28.28 -9.29 27.31
C PHE A 12 29.05 -10.62 27.32
N LEU A 13 30.15 -10.64 28.08
CA LEU A 13 31.03 -11.80 28.27
C LEU A 13 30.90 -12.37 29.70
N ASP A 14 29.96 -11.87 30.50
CA ASP A 14 29.79 -12.28 31.90
C ASP A 14 29.72 -13.81 32.03
N GLY A 15 30.61 -14.37 32.85
CA GLY A 15 30.74 -15.82 33.08
C GLY A 15 31.27 -16.63 31.89
N TYR A 16 31.63 -16.02 30.75
CA TYR A 16 32.05 -16.75 29.55
C TYR A 16 33.35 -17.53 29.78
N ALA A 17 34.36 -16.87 30.33
CA ALA A 17 35.66 -17.50 30.62
C ALA A 17 35.54 -18.63 31.65
N GLU A 18 34.71 -18.44 32.69
CA GLU A 18 34.49 -19.42 33.75
C GLU A 18 33.79 -20.67 33.22
N ILE A 19 32.75 -20.48 32.39
CA ILE A 19 32.02 -21.56 31.72
C ILE A 19 32.96 -22.38 30.82
N LEU A 20 33.81 -21.71 30.03
CA LEU A 20 34.78 -22.41 29.17
C LEU A 20 35.80 -23.19 29.99
N ALA A 21 36.32 -22.60 31.08
CA ALA A 21 37.30 -23.24 31.94
C ALA A 21 36.73 -24.47 32.66
N ASP A 22 35.52 -24.37 33.23
CA ASP A 22 34.86 -25.48 33.92
C ASP A 22 34.49 -26.63 32.96
N ALA A 23 33.91 -26.30 31.81
CA ALA A 23 33.52 -27.29 30.82
C ALA A 23 34.75 -28.00 30.21
N ALA A 24 35.84 -27.28 29.97
CA ALA A 24 37.10 -27.85 29.50
C ALA A 24 37.78 -28.73 30.56
N ALA A 25 37.75 -28.33 31.84
CA ALA A 25 38.32 -29.12 32.93
C ALA A 25 37.57 -30.44 33.19
N THR A 26 36.26 -30.46 32.93
CA THR A 26 35.39 -31.62 33.17
C THR A 26 35.11 -32.45 31.91
N GLY A 27 35.49 -31.97 30.72
CA GLY A 27 35.23 -32.63 29.44
C GLY A 27 33.74 -32.71 29.07
N ARG A 28 32.88 -31.91 29.72
CA ARG A 28 31.43 -31.90 29.50
C ARG A 28 31.05 -30.90 28.43
N ARG A 29 29.85 -31.06 27.86
CA ARG A 29 29.21 -30.01 27.04
C ARG A 29 28.61 -28.90 27.91
N LEU A 30 28.31 -27.77 27.28
CA LEU A 30 27.59 -26.67 27.94
C LEU A 30 26.20 -27.14 28.34
N THR A 31 25.81 -26.81 29.57
CA THR A 31 24.48 -27.05 30.11
C THR A 31 23.46 -26.15 29.44
N ARG A 32 22.17 -26.50 29.58
CA ARG A 32 21.08 -25.68 29.07
C ARG A 32 21.10 -24.27 29.66
N ASP A 33 21.36 -24.14 30.97
CA ASP A 33 21.36 -22.84 31.66
C ASP A 33 22.52 -21.95 31.18
N GLU A 34 23.70 -22.55 30.91
CA GLU A 34 24.84 -21.84 30.33
C GLU A 34 24.52 -21.33 28.93
N LEU A 35 23.92 -22.17 28.08
CA LEU A 35 23.50 -21.78 26.73
C LEU A 35 22.40 -20.70 26.78
N ASP A 36 21.42 -20.82 27.68
CA ASP A 36 20.37 -19.82 27.88
C ASP A 36 20.93 -18.48 28.39
N SER A 37 21.97 -18.51 29.23
CA SER A 37 22.70 -17.30 29.63
C SER A 37 23.40 -16.63 28.43
N ARG A 38 23.99 -17.41 27.51
CA ARG A 38 24.62 -16.86 26.29
C ARG A 38 23.58 -16.23 25.37
N ARG A 39 22.44 -16.89 25.17
CA ARG A 39 21.30 -16.32 24.42
C ARG A 39 20.83 -15.00 25.02
N ALA A 40 20.69 -14.92 26.34
CA ALA A 40 20.26 -13.71 27.02
C ALA A 40 21.26 -12.54 26.85
N LEU A 41 22.57 -12.81 26.91
CA LEU A 41 23.60 -11.81 26.65
C LEU A 41 23.61 -11.36 25.19
N GLY A 42 23.43 -12.29 24.24
CA GLY A 42 23.27 -11.98 22.81
C GLY A 42 22.08 -11.06 22.55
N ALA A 43 20.93 -11.35 23.17
CA ALA A 43 19.74 -10.50 23.06
C ALA A 43 19.96 -9.09 23.62
N LYS A 44 20.63 -8.97 24.79
CA LYS A 44 20.98 -7.67 25.38
C LYS A 44 21.97 -6.89 24.51
N ALA A 45 22.92 -7.57 23.88
CA ALA A 45 23.89 -6.94 22.98
C ALA A 45 23.21 -6.35 21.74
N ALA A 46 22.27 -7.09 21.13
CA ALA A 46 21.48 -6.60 20.00
C ALA A 46 20.61 -5.39 20.39
N ALA A 47 19.91 -5.47 21.53
CA ALA A 47 19.09 -4.37 22.05
C ALA A 47 19.89 -3.09 22.36
N ALA A 48 21.17 -3.24 22.70
CA ALA A 48 22.09 -2.13 22.93
C ALA A 48 22.81 -1.64 21.66
N GLY A 49 22.48 -2.18 20.47
CA GLY A 49 22.98 -1.71 19.18
C GLY A 49 24.45 -2.06 18.88
N HIS A 50 25.02 -3.06 19.56
CA HIS A 50 26.42 -3.46 19.34
C HIS A 50 26.59 -4.23 18.04
N GLY A 51 27.58 -3.87 17.24
CA GLY A 51 27.84 -4.55 15.97
C GLY A 51 28.36 -5.97 16.15
N TRP A 52 27.74 -6.93 15.45
CA TRP A 52 28.10 -8.36 15.47
C TRP A 52 29.61 -8.61 15.35
N ARG A 53 30.29 -7.92 14.43
CA ARG A 53 31.73 -8.09 14.19
C ARG A 53 32.58 -7.78 15.42
N ALA A 54 32.22 -6.75 16.20
CA ALA A 54 32.96 -6.39 17.41
C ALA A 54 32.77 -7.46 18.49
N LEU A 55 31.52 -7.89 18.70
CA LEU A 55 31.15 -8.91 19.69
C LEU A 55 31.87 -10.25 19.45
N VAL A 56 31.94 -10.70 18.19
CA VAL A 56 32.68 -11.92 17.81
C VAL A 56 34.17 -11.77 18.15
N GLY A 57 34.78 -10.64 17.79
CA GLY A 57 36.19 -10.38 18.06
C GLY A 57 36.53 -10.48 19.56
N GLU A 58 35.62 -9.99 20.41
CA GLU A 58 35.80 -10.00 21.87
C GLU A 58 35.59 -11.37 22.50
N HIS A 59 34.62 -12.15 22.03
CA HIS A 59 34.45 -13.53 22.47
C HIS A 59 35.69 -14.37 22.12
N LEU A 60 36.23 -14.21 20.91
CA LEU A 60 37.46 -14.91 20.51
C LEU A 60 38.69 -14.45 21.32
N ALA A 61 38.82 -13.14 21.58
CA ALA A 61 39.91 -12.62 22.40
C ALA A 61 39.84 -13.16 23.84
N THR A 62 38.63 -13.23 24.41
CA THR A 62 38.39 -13.75 25.77
C THR A 62 38.65 -15.24 25.86
N ALA A 63 38.19 -16.03 24.88
CA ALA A 63 38.47 -17.47 24.81
C ALA A 63 39.98 -17.74 24.70
N ARG A 64 40.71 -16.92 23.93
CA ARG A 64 42.18 -17.03 23.83
C ARG A 64 42.87 -16.68 25.15
N ALA A 65 42.41 -15.65 25.85
CA ALA A 65 42.99 -15.23 27.12
C ALA A 65 42.70 -16.21 28.27
N ALA A 66 41.51 -16.83 28.25
CA ALA A 66 41.06 -17.80 29.25
C ALA A 66 41.39 -19.26 28.87
N TRP A 67 42.26 -19.47 27.87
CA TRP A 67 42.58 -20.80 27.37
C TRP A 67 43.21 -21.68 28.47
N PRO A 68 42.64 -22.84 28.80
CA PRO A 68 43.22 -23.71 29.83
C PRO A 68 44.56 -24.29 29.35
N SER A 69 45.62 -24.09 30.14
CA SER A 69 47.00 -24.46 29.78
C SER A 69 47.19 -25.96 29.44
N THR A 70 46.28 -26.81 29.91
CA THR A 70 46.33 -28.27 29.77
C THR A 70 45.33 -28.83 28.76
N ALA A 71 44.46 -28.01 28.17
CA ALA A 71 43.40 -28.46 27.27
C ALA A 71 43.85 -28.43 25.80
N SER A 72 43.49 -29.47 25.04
CA SER A 72 43.68 -29.51 23.59
C SER A 72 42.73 -28.53 22.89
N PRO A 73 43.12 -27.92 21.75
CA PRO A 73 42.18 -27.21 20.89
C PRO A 73 40.92 -28.00 20.56
N ASP A 74 41.03 -29.31 20.39
CA ASP A 74 39.90 -30.19 20.07
C ASP A 74 38.87 -30.28 21.22
N ASP A 75 39.28 -29.98 22.46
CA ASP A 75 38.40 -30.00 23.64
C ASP A 75 37.69 -28.65 23.84
N VAL A 76 38.37 -27.53 23.53
CA VAL A 76 37.90 -26.17 23.83
C VAL A 76 37.12 -25.56 22.66
N LEU A 77 37.53 -25.80 21.42
CA LEU A 77 36.88 -25.23 20.23
C LEU A 77 35.39 -25.60 20.13
N PRO A 78 34.95 -26.84 20.39
CA PRO A 78 33.53 -27.18 20.39
C PRO A 78 32.71 -26.48 21.48
N LEU A 79 33.34 -26.07 22.59
CA LEU A 79 32.68 -25.32 23.66
C LEU A 79 32.53 -23.84 23.27
N VAL A 80 33.55 -23.28 22.63
CA VAL A 80 33.50 -21.94 22.04
C VAL A 80 32.41 -21.88 20.97
N GLU A 81 32.32 -22.90 20.10
CA GLU A 81 31.27 -23.03 19.09
C GLU A 81 29.87 -23.06 19.72
N GLN A 82 29.62 -23.95 20.69
CA GLN A 82 28.32 -24.02 21.37
C GLN A 82 27.92 -22.69 22.04
N ALA A 83 28.87 -22.01 22.68
CA ALA A 83 28.60 -20.74 23.33
C ALA A 83 28.34 -19.61 22.32
N MET A 84 29.10 -19.56 21.23
CA MET A 84 28.95 -18.58 20.15
C MET A 84 27.65 -18.78 19.39
N ASP A 85 27.25 -20.02 19.10
CA ASP A 85 25.98 -20.35 18.47
C ASP A 85 24.79 -19.92 19.34
N ALA A 86 24.86 -20.20 20.64
CA ALA A 86 23.83 -19.76 21.58
C ALA A 86 23.76 -18.23 21.69
N PHE A 87 24.90 -17.54 21.71
CA PHE A 87 24.95 -16.08 21.69
C PHE A 87 24.39 -15.51 20.38
N ALA A 88 24.77 -16.06 19.22
CA ALA A 88 24.28 -15.68 17.90
C ALA A 88 22.77 -15.86 17.78
N ASP A 89 22.24 -17.00 18.23
CA ASP A 89 20.81 -17.30 18.25
C ASP A 89 20.02 -16.27 19.09
N GLY A 90 20.55 -15.87 20.25
CA GLY A 90 19.97 -14.79 21.06
C GLY A 90 20.00 -13.42 20.36
N TYR A 91 21.14 -13.08 19.77
CA TYR A 91 21.36 -11.82 19.06
C TYR A 91 20.45 -11.69 17.83
N GLU A 92 20.41 -12.70 16.97
CA GLU A 92 19.60 -12.69 15.76
C GLU A 92 18.10 -12.64 16.06
N ARG A 93 17.62 -13.38 17.06
CA ARG A 93 16.20 -13.33 17.45
C ARG A 93 15.80 -11.95 17.96
N ALA A 94 16.64 -11.33 18.79
CA ALA A 94 16.41 -9.97 19.27
C ALA A 94 16.44 -8.96 18.12
N GLN A 95 17.40 -9.06 17.21
CA GLN A 95 17.49 -8.19 16.04
C GLN A 95 16.26 -8.32 15.13
N ARG A 96 15.81 -9.56 14.85
CA ARG A 96 14.58 -9.81 14.08
C ARG A 96 13.35 -9.26 14.78
N LEU A 97 13.29 -9.32 16.11
CA LEU A 97 12.18 -8.75 16.88
C LEU A 97 12.13 -7.23 16.76
N VAL A 98 13.28 -6.55 16.86
CA VAL A 98 13.38 -5.10 16.68
C VAL A 98 12.93 -4.68 15.28
N ILE A 99 13.41 -5.36 14.24
CA ILE A 99 13.00 -5.09 12.85
C ILE A 99 11.49 -5.25 12.70
N ARG A 100 10.91 -6.37 13.19
CA ARG A 100 9.47 -6.61 13.12
C ARG A 100 8.64 -5.58 13.89
N GLN A 101 9.12 -5.13 15.05
CA GLN A 101 8.46 -4.08 15.84
C GLN A 101 8.49 -2.74 15.11
N GLU A 102 9.62 -2.40 14.48
CA GLU A 102 9.74 -1.18 13.68
C GLU A 102 8.84 -1.22 12.44
N GLU A 103 8.80 -2.34 11.72
CA GLU A 103 7.86 -2.56 10.61
C GLU A 103 6.40 -2.47 11.08
N ALA A 104 6.06 -3.09 12.21
CA ALA A 104 4.71 -3.02 12.78
C ALA A 104 4.33 -1.59 13.15
N ALA A 105 5.23 -0.84 13.80
CA ALA A 105 5.01 0.55 14.15
C ALA A 105 4.87 1.46 12.92
N ARG A 106 5.60 1.16 11.84
CA ARG A 106 5.47 1.84 10.53
C ARG A 106 4.13 1.53 9.88
N ARG A 107 3.70 0.27 9.86
CA ARG A 107 2.40 -0.14 9.31
C ARG A 107 1.24 0.52 10.06
N GLU A 108 1.26 0.47 11.39
CA GLU A 108 0.27 1.12 12.23
C GLU A 108 0.22 2.63 11.96
N PHE A 109 1.38 3.28 11.86
CA PHE A 109 1.45 4.71 11.55
C PHE A 109 0.83 5.05 10.21
N ILE A 110 1.13 4.27 9.17
CA ILE A 110 0.56 4.49 7.84
C ILE A 110 -0.95 4.22 7.86
N ASP A 111 -1.42 3.21 8.60
CA ASP A 111 -2.85 2.96 8.72
C ASP A 111 -3.60 4.13 9.39
N ASP A 112 -3.04 4.63 10.50
CA ASP A 112 -3.55 5.81 11.20
C ASP A 112 -3.59 7.02 10.27
N LEU A 113 -2.51 7.24 9.51
CA LEU A 113 -2.37 8.36 8.59
C LEU A 113 -3.39 8.32 7.44
N LEU A 114 -3.56 7.13 6.82
CA LEU A 114 -4.48 6.94 5.69
C LEU A 114 -5.95 7.01 6.09
N HIS A 115 -6.28 6.69 7.34
CA HIS A 115 -7.65 6.79 7.87
C HIS A 115 -7.91 8.07 8.68
N GLY A 116 -6.92 8.95 8.80
CA GLY A 116 -7.01 10.17 9.62
C GLY A 116 -7.30 9.88 11.10
N ARG A 117 -6.83 8.74 11.63
CA ARG A 117 -7.03 8.34 13.03
C ARG A 117 -5.90 8.85 13.90
N GLY A 118 -6.24 9.31 15.11
CA GLY A 118 -5.28 9.71 16.14
C GLY A 118 -5.12 11.22 16.31
N ASP A 119 -4.42 11.59 17.39
CA ASP A 119 -4.11 12.98 17.70
C ASP A 119 -3.06 13.55 16.74
N ALA A 120 -3.27 14.78 16.28
CA ALA A 120 -2.40 15.43 15.30
C ALA A 120 -0.97 15.64 15.80
N GLY A 121 -0.77 15.88 17.10
CA GLY A 121 0.55 16.00 17.72
C GLY A 121 1.30 14.66 17.74
N HIS A 122 0.61 13.59 18.11
CA HIS A 122 1.17 12.23 18.09
C HIS A 122 1.54 11.76 16.68
N LEU A 123 0.69 12.03 15.69
CA LEU A 123 0.98 11.73 14.28
C LEU A 123 2.16 12.54 13.76
N ALA A 124 2.29 13.82 14.14
CA ALA A 124 3.42 14.64 13.73
C ALA A 124 4.75 14.14 14.29
N ALA A 125 4.79 13.74 15.57
CA ALA A 125 5.99 13.17 16.18
C ALA A 125 6.45 11.87 15.50
N ARG A 126 5.50 10.98 15.15
CA ARG A 126 5.79 9.74 14.40
C ARG A 126 6.18 10.02 12.95
N ALA A 127 5.56 11.01 12.31
CA ALA A 127 5.83 11.37 10.92
C ALA A 127 7.29 11.74 10.70
N GLU A 128 7.90 12.52 11.60
CA GLU A 128 9.31 12.91 11.48
C GLU A 128 10.25 11.70 11.52
N ARG A 129 9.98 10.70 12.37
CA ARG A 129 10.74 9.44 12.42
C ARG A 129 10.74 8.70 11.08
N PHE A 130 9.62 8.76 10.37
CA PHE A 130 9.46 8.14 9.04
C PHE A 130 9.75 9.11 7.88
N GLY A 131 10.33 10.27 8.18
CA GLY A 131 10.74 11.25 7.19
C GLY A 131 9.62 12.14 6.65
N LEU A 132 8.36 12.01 7.07
CA LEU A 132 7.27 12.89 6.61
C LEU A 132 7.22 14.22 7.38
N ARG A 133 6.91 15.32 6.69
CA ARG A 133 6.69 16.64 7.32
C ARG A 133 5.26 17.10 7.11
N LEU A 134 4.34 16.71 7.99
CA LEU A 134 2.89 16.96 7.86
C LEU A 134 2.48 18.43 7.64
N SER A 135 3.35 19.40 7.97
CA SER A 135 3.20 20.82 7.62
C SER A 135 3.11 21.11 6.11
N ARG A 136 3.50 20.16 5.25
CA ARG A 136 3.53 20.32 3.79
C ARG A 136 2.34 19.62 3.12
N LEU A 137 2.11 19.98 1.86
CA LEU A 137 1.23 19.25 0.97
C LEU A 137 1.81 17.85 0.70
N HIS A 138 0.95 16.84 0.71
CA HIS A 138 1.27 15.48 0.31
C HIS A 138 0.19 14.96 -0.61
N ALA A 139 0.58 14.15 -1.58
CA ALA A 139 -0.33 13.40 -2.43
C ALA A 139 -0.10 11.90 -2.25
N VAL A 140 -1.16 11.14 -2.45
CA VAL A 140 -1.17 9.68 -2.32
C VAL A 140 -1.51 9.07 -3.66
N ALA A 141 -0.66 8.15 -4.12
CA ALA A 141 -0.93 7.29 -5.26
C ALA A 141 -1.27 5.88 -4.78
N VAL A 142 -2.27 5.27 -5.40
CA VAL A 142 -2.74 3.91 -5.11
C VAL A 142 -2.71 3.11 -6.40
N ALA A 143 -2.01 1.98 -6.40
CA ALA A 143 -1.97 1.06 -7.51
C ALA A 143 -2.79 -0.20 -7.21
N GLU A 144 -3.65 -0.58 -8.16
CA GLU A 144 -4.49 -1.76 -8.14
C GLU A 144 -4.18 -2.64 -9.36
N GLY A 145 -3.74 -3.87 -9.08
CA GLY A 145 -3.47 -4.87 -10.12
C GLY A 145 -4.59 -5.91 -10.23
N PRO A 146 -4.44 -6.88 -11.14
CA PRO A 146 -5.44 -7.94 -11.38
C PRO A 146 -5.60 -8.89 -10.18
N VAL A 147 -4.59 -8.95 -9.31
CA VAL A 147 -4.59 -9.73 -8.07
C VAL A 147 -4.33 -8.81 -6.88
N LYS A 148 -4.77 -9.25 -5.70
CA LYS A 148 -4.45 -8.56 -4.44
C LYS A 148 -3.00 -8.87 -4.06
N TYR A 149 -2.26 -7.83 -3.69
CA TYR A 149 -0.88 -7.96 -3.24
C TYR A 149 -0.73 -7.95 -1.72
N ASP A 150 0.28 -8.66 -1.22
CA ASP A 150 0.81 -8.53 0.14
C ASP A 150 2.27 -8.03 0.15
N GLU A 151 2.86 -7.82 1.33
CA GLU A 151 4.24 -7.32 1.48
C GLU A 151 5.33 -8.36 1.09
N THR A 152 4.94 -9.64 0.98
CA THR A 152 5.84 -10.73 0.61
C THR A 152 5.95 -10.93 -0.89
N ASP A 153 4.98 -10.39 -1.65
CA ASP A 153 4.95 -10.48 -3.09
C ASP A 153 6.15 -9.82 -3.78
N PRO A 154 6.64 -10.39 -4.89
CA PRO A 154 7.78 -9.86 -5.62
C PRO A 154 7.47 -8.56 -6.37
N VAL A 155 6.19 -8.25 -6.60
CA VAL A 155 5.78 -7.04 -7.36
C VAL A 155 5.93 -5.79 -6.49
N PRO A 156 5.33 -5.68 -5.29
CA PRO A 156 5.56 -4.55 -4.39
C PRO A 156 7.04 -4.32 -4.08
N ARG A 157 7.81 -5.38 -3.81
CA ARG A 157 9.25 -5.28 -3.55
C ARG A 157 10.03 -4.65 -4.70
N ARG A 158 9.78 -5.10 -5.95
CA ARG A 158 10.44 -4.51 -7.14
C ARG A 158 10.08 -3.04 -7.32
N VAL A 159 8.81 -2.68 -7.08
CA VAL A 159 8.35 -1.28 -7.15
C VAL A 159 9.00 -0.45 -6.04
N GLU A 160 9.10 -0.99 -4.83
CA GLU A 160 9.76 -0.36 -3.69
C GLU A 160 11.24 -0.11 -3.96
N ASP A 161 11.99 -1.14 -4.42
CA ASP A 161 13.40 -1.04 -4.76
C ASP A 161 13.66 0.00 -5.86
N ALA A 162 12.83 0.01 -6.92
CA ALA A 162 12.95 0.99 -8.00
C ALA A 162 12.66 2.42 -7.52
N LEU A 163 11.66 2.57 -6.64
CA LEU A 163 11.27 3.86 -6.10
C LEU A 163 12.37 4.43 -5.18
N PHE A 164 12.85 3.63 -4.22
CA PHE A 164 13.88 4.07 -3.30
C PHE A 164 15.23 4.25 -4.01
N GLY A 165 15.63 3.35 -4.91
CA GLY A 165 16.90 3.47 -5.66
C GLY A 165 17.00 4.74 -6.53
N ARG A 166 15.87 5.28 -7.01
CA ARG A 166 15.84 6.55 -7.75
C ARG A 166 15.78 7.78 -6.84
N PHE A 167 15.15 7.66 -5.68
CA PHE A 167 14.80 8.78 -4.80
C PHE A 167 15.37 8.62 -3.39
N GLU A 168 16.60 8.10 -3.27
CA GLU A 168 17.29 7.65 -2.04
C GLU A 168 17.35 8.65 -0.87
N ASN A 169 16.87 9.88 -1.00
CA ASN A 169 16.83 10.89 0.07
C ASN A 169 15.50 11.67 0.13
N ARG A 170 14.46 11.17 -0.56
CA ARG A 170 13.15 11.82 -0.55
C ARG A 170 12.28 11.27 0.57
N ARG A 171 11.41 12.13 1.05
CA ARG A 171 10.50 11.90 2.17
C ARG A 171 9.25 11.17 1.70
N ILE A 172 9.45 9.94 1.27
CA ILE A 172 8.42 9.12 0.63
C ILE A 172 8.09 7.92 1.52
N LEU A 173 6.82 7.54 1.55
CA LEU A 173 6.39 6.28 2.17
C LEU A 173 5.77 5.38 1.12
N PHE A 174 6.15 4.11 1.18
CA PHE A 174 5.57 3.04 0.39
C PHE A 174 5.05 1.96 1.35
N THR A 175 3.89 1.39 1.05
CA THR A 175 3.32 0.25 1.77
C THR A 175 2.39 -0.54 0.86
N THR A 176 2.03 -1.75 1.27
CA THR A 176 0.88 -2.48 0.73
C THR A 176 -0.29 -2.42 1.72
N LYS A 177 -1.51 -2.16 1.24
CA LYS A 177 -2.73 -2.10 2.05
C LYS A 177 -3.93 -2.64 1.28
N ASN A 178 -4.69 -3.54 1.90
CA ASN A 178 -5.91 -4.13 1.32
C ASN A 178 -5.73 -4.70 -0.10
N GLY A 179 -4.56 -5.27 -0.41
CA GLY A 179 -4.27 -5.80 -1.75
C GLY A 179 -3.70 -4.77 -2.74
N ARG A 180 -3.47 -3.52 -2.32
CA ARG A 180 -3.05 -2.40 -3.18
C ARG A 180 -1.72 -1.83 -2.72
N MET A 181 -0.90 -1.35 -3.65
CA MET A 181 0.32 -0.61 -3.30
C MET A 181 -0.03 0.86 -3.10
N VAL A 182 0.51 1.47 -2.06
CA VAL A 182 0.24 2.87 -1.70
C VAL A 182 1.56 3.61 -1.57
N CYS A 183 1.67 4.73 -2.27
CA CYS A 183 2.82 5.63 -2.22
C CYS A 183 2.37 7.01 -1.75
N ILE A 184 3.03 7.54 -0.73
CA ILE A 184 2.81 8.88 -0.17
C ILE A 184 4.06 9.70 -0.46
N ALA A 185 3.88 10.84 -1.14
CA ALA A 185 4.97 11.73 -1.48
C ALA A 185 4.60 13.20 -1.22
N PRO A 186 5.58 14.10 -1.05
CA PRO A 186 5.34 15.53 -1.04
C PRO A 186 4.63 16.00 -2.31
N GLY A 187 3.66 16.91 -2.17
CA GLY A 187 2.81 17.36 -3.28
C GLY A 187 3.53 18.18 -4.35
N ASP A 188 4.72 18.68 -4.05
CA ASP A 188 5.63 19.37 -4.99
C ASP A 188 6.55 18.39 -5.75
N GLN A 189 6.43 17.08 -5.51
CA GLN A 189 7.26 16.03 -6.09
C GLN A 189 6.44 15.06 -6.95
N GLU A 190 5.75 15.61 -7.95
CA GLU A 190 4.93 14.83 -8.88
C GLU A 190 5.73 13.72 -9.59
N ASP A 191 7.01 13.95 -9.85
CA ASP A 191 7.94 12.99 -10.46
C ASP A 191 8.04 11.66 -9.68
N VAL A 192 7.89 11.70 -8.35
CA VAL A 192 7.86 10.50 -7.50
C VAL A 192 6.62 9.66 -7.80
N LEU A 193 5.44 10.29 -7.79
CA LEU A 193 4.18 9.58 -8.00
C LEU A 193 4.03 9.10 -9.43
N THR A 194 4.51 9.88 -10.42
CA THR A 194 4.59 9.43 -11.82
C THR A 194 5.53 8.24 -11.96
N HIS A 195 6.67 8.24 -11.28
CA HIS A 195 7.60 7.10 -11.32
C HIS A 195 7.00 5.86 -10.66
N PHE A 196 6.41 6.00 -9.48
CA PHE A 196 5.65 4.94 -8.82
C PHE A 196 4.59 4.37 -9.75
N ALA A 197 3.80 5.23 -10.40
CA ALA A 197 2.74 4.79 -11.31
C ALA A 197 3.27 3.97 -12.49
N LYS A 198 4.39 4.40 -13.09
CA LYS A 198 5.07 3.67 -14.16
C LYS A 198 5.56 2.29 -13.70
N GLN A 199 6.23 2.22 -12.54
CA GLN A 199 6.75 0.96 -12.02
C GLN A 199 5.62 0.00 -11.61
N ALA A 200 4.58 0.51 -10.96
CA ALA A 200 3.43 -0.28 -10.57
C ALA A 200 2.66 -0.81 -11.80
N HIS A 201 2.38 0.03 -12.79
CA HIS A 201 1.72 -0.40 -14.03
C HIS A 201 2.51 -1.50 -14.75
N ALA A 202 3.83 -1.32 -14.90
CA ALA A 202 4.70 -2.33 -15.50
C ALA A 202 4.80 -3.62 -14.67
N GLY A 203 4.84 -3.51 -13.33
CA GLY A 203 4.96 -4.65 -12.43
C GLY A 203 3.68 -5.48 -12.27
N THR A 204 2.51 -4.87 -12.50
CA THR A 204 1.19 -5.49 -12.35
C THR A 204 0.61 -6.05 -13.64
N ASP A 205 1.32 -5.92 -14.77
CA ASP A 205 0.89 -6.37 -16.09
C ASP A 205 -0.47 -5.78 -16.51
N GLY A 206 -0.59 -4.46 -16.42
CA GLY A 206 -1.79 -3.73 -16.86
C GLY A 206 -2.72 -3.24 -15.74
N GLY A 207 -2.28 -3.28 -14.48
CA GLY A 207 -2.99 -2.66 -13.36
C GLY A 207 -3.09 -1.13 -13.51
N GLN A 208 -4.06 -0.52 -12.83
CA GLN A 208 -4.28 0.93 -12.86
C GLN A 208 -3.71 1.60 -11.62
N VAL A 209 -3.29 2.85 -11.78
CA VAL A 209 -2.78 3.68 -10.68
C VAL A 209 -3.58 4.95 -10.61
N ALA A 210 -4.12 5.28 -9.44
CA ALA A 210 -4.79 6.55 -9.21
C ALA A 210 -3.97 7.46 -8.29
N ILE A 211 -3.90 8.74 -8.63
CA ILE A 211 -3.21 9.78 -7.87
C ILE A 211 -4.24 10.74 -7.30
N GLY A 212 -4.31 10.83 -5.98
CA GLY A 212 -5.12 11.80 -5.26
C GLY A 212 -4.50 13.20 -5.30
N ARG A 213 -5.29 14.23 -4.98
CA ARG A 213 -4.78 15.61 -5.04
C ARG A 213 -3.86 15.90 -3.85
N PRO A 214 -2.88 16.81 -4.00
CA PRO A 214 -2.08 17.28 -2.88
C PRO A 214 -2.93 17.93 -1.79
N ARG A 215 -2.74 17.50 -0.53
CA ARG A 215 -3.45 18.01 0.64
C ARG A 215 -2.50 18.21 1.83
N ASN A 216 -2.86 19.13 2.73
CA ASN A 216 -2.05 19.46 3.92
C ASN A 216 -2.38 18.57 5.11
N GLY A 217 -1.36 18.22 5.89
CA GLY A 217 -1.52 17.52 7.17
C GLY A 217 -1.91 16.05 7.03
N ALA A 218 -1.99 15.38 8.19
CA ALA A 218 -2.39 13.96 8.26
C ALA A 218 -3.78 13.71 7.69
N VAL A 219 -4.77 14.54 8.06
CA VAL A 219 -6.14 14.46 7.54
C VAL A 219 -6.15 14.64 6.02
N GLY A 220 -5.31 15.53 5.50
CA GLY A 220 -5.15 15.73 4.07
C GLY A 220 -4.64 14.50 3.33
N ILE A 221 -3.67 13.78 3.91
CA ILE A 221 -3.15 12.52 3.35
C ILE A 221 -4.27 11.48 3.26
N GLY A 222 -5.10 11.35 4.30
CA GLY A 222 -6.29 10.49 4.27
C GLY A 222 -7.26 10.87 3.15
N HIS A 223 -7.58 12.17 3.00
CA HIS A 223 -8.42 12.63 1.89
C HIS A 223 -7.81 12.35 0.51
N SER A 224 -6.51 12.57 0.33
CA SER A 224 -5.83 12.23 -0.93
C SER A 224 -5.88 10.73 -1.21
N TYR A 225 -5.76 9.90 -0.18
CA TYR A 225 -5.90 8.45 -0.31
C TYR A 225 -7.31 8.05 -0.73
N GLU A 226 -8.35 8.58 -0.08
CA GLU A 226 -9.75 8.35 -0.45
C GLU A 226 -10.06 8.83 -1.87
N GLU A 227 -9.52 9.97 -2.29
CA GLU A 227 -9.65 10.48 -3.66
C GLU A 227 -9.05 9.49 -4.69
N ALA A 228 -7.89 8.89 -4.40
CA ALA A 228 -7.29 7.88 -5.27
C ALA A 228 -8.13 6.59 -5.31
N LEU A 229 -8.65 6.11 -4.18
CA LEU A 229 -9.54 4.94 -4.17
C LEU A 229 -10.83 5.19 -4.95
N ASN A 230 -11.42 6.38 -4.80
CA ASN A 230 -12.63 6.76 -5.54
C ASN A 230 -12.36 6.85 -7.04
N ALA A 231 -11.20 7.34 -7.45
CA ALA A 231 -10.79 7.37 -8.86
C ALA A 231 -10.70 5.96 -9.47
N LEU A 232 -10.14 4.98 -8.74
CA LEU A 232 -10.11 3.57 -9.17
C LEU A 232 -11.52 2.98 -9.29
N ASP A 233 -12.39 3.19 -8.29
CA ASP A 233 -13.78 2.71 -8.32
C ASP A 233 -14.58 3.34 -9.47
N VAL A 234 -14.41 4.63 -9.72
CA VAL A 234 -15.02 5.33 -10.86
C VAL A 234 -14.50 4.77 -12.18
N ALA A 235 -13.19 4.59 -12.34
CA ALA A 235 -12.63 4.02 -13.55
C ALA A 235 -13.18 2.62 -13.83
N GLN A 236 -13.30 1.77 -12.81
CA GLN A 236 -13.92 0.45 -12.93
C GLN A 236 -15.39 0.54 -13.38
N ARG A 237 -16.21 1.39 -12.76
CA ARG A 237 -17.65 1.51 -13.08
C ARG A 237 -17.91 2.17 -14.43
N MET A 238 -17.04 3.09 -14.84
CA MET A 238 -17.16 3.84 -16.09
C MET A 238 -16.44 3.16 -17.27
N GLY A 239 -15.59 2.17 -17.00
CA GLY A 239 -14.80 1.46 -18.00
C GLY A 239 -13.62 2.28 -18.53
N PHE A 240 -13.03 3.15 -17.69
CA PHE A 240 -11.84 3.91 -18.08
C PHE A 240 -10.62 2.99 -18.07
N GLY A 241 -9.92 2.95 -19.20
CA GLY A 241 -8.74 2.09 -19.42
C GLY A 241 -7.41 2.80 -19.25
N ASP A 242 -7.39 4.08 -18.88
CA ASP A 242 -6.15 4.82 -18.68
C ASP A 242 -5.31 4.17 -17.58
N PRO A 243 -4.01 3.95 -17.82
CA PRO A 243 -3.14 3.27 -16.85
C PRO A 243 -2.90 4.13 -15.60
N VAL A 244 -2.97 5.45 -15.75
CA VAL A 244 -2.82 6.41 -14.67
C VAL A 244 -4.02 7.35 -14.66
N LEU A 245 -4.67 7.44 -13.50
CA LEU A 245 -5.85 8.25 -13.25
C LEU A 245 -5.47 9.37 -12.30
N HIS A 246 -5.86 10.60 -12.59
CA HIS A 246 -5.73 11.71 -11.66
C HIS A 246 -7.10 12.02 -11.06
N ALA A 247 -7.21 12.00 -9.74
CA ALA A 247 -8.49 12.27 -9.07
C ALA A 247 -9.02 13.69 -9.39
N ALA A 248 -8.14 14.63 -9.73
CA ALA A 248 -8.49 15.96 -10.19
C ALA A 248 -9.35 15.97 -11.47
N ASP A 249 -9.17 14.98 -12.34
CA ASP A 249 -9.90 14.88 -13.62
C ASP A 249 -11.28 14.23 -13.44
N LEU A 250 -11.50 13.56 -12.30
CA LEU A 250 -12.70 12.78 -11.99
C LEU A 250 -13.60 13.43 -10.94
N LEU A 251 -13.37 14.70 -10.59
CA LEU A 251 -14.09 15.39 -9.49
C LEU A 251 -15.60 15.50 -9.69
N VAL A 252 -16.10 15.41 -10.92
CA VAL A 252 -17.54 15.42 -11.19
C VAL A 252 -18.25 14.21 -10.59
N PHE A 253 -17.61 13.04 -10.54
CA PHE A 253 -18.24 11.81 -10.07
C PHE A 253 -18.50 11.81 -8.55
N PRO A 254 -17.53 12.18 -7.68
CA PRO A 254 -17.81 12.37 -6.25
C PRO A 254 -18.85 13.44 -5.98
N VAL A 255 -18.91 14.52 -6.79
CA VAL A 255 -19.96 15.55 -6.65
C VAL A 255 -21.34 14.96 -6.93
N LEU A 256 -21.49 14.20 -8.01
CA LEU A 256 -22.74 13.52 -8.34
C LEU A 256 -23.14 12.46 -7.31
N ALA A 257 -22.16 11.74 -6.75
CA ALA A 257 -22.39 10.66 -5.79
C ALA A 257 -22.58 11.15 -4.34
N ARG A 258 -22.40 12.45 -4.07
CA ARG A 258 -22.40 13.01 -2.71
C ARG A 258 -23.75 12.85 -2.01
N ASP A 259 -24.85 13.08 -2.73
CA ASP A 259 -26.19 12.79 -2.27
C ASP A 259 -26.70 11.52 -2.94
N ARG A 260 -26.39 10.38 -2.30
CA ARG A 260 -26.78 9.07 -2.82
C ARG A 260 -28.30 8.94 -2.96
N GLN A 261 -29.09 9.54 -2.08
CA GLN A 261 -30.54 9.44 -2.14
C GLN A 261 -31.09 10.23 -3.32
N ALA A 262 -30.62 11.47 -3.52
CA ALA A 262 -30.97 12.25 -4.69
C ALA A 262 -30.57 11.56 -6.00
N LEU A 263 -29.40 10.92 -6.05
CA LEU A 263 -28.95 10.15 -7.21
C LEU A 263 -29.86 8.94 -7.48
N LEU A 264 -30.26 8.21 -6.43
CA LEU A 264 -31.22 7.11 -6.53
C LEU A 264 -32.57 7.59 -7.06
N ASP A 265 -33.10 8.69 -6.53
CA ASP A 265 -34.39 9.24 -6.94
C ASP A 265 -34.35 9.75 -8.39
N LEU A 266 -33.23 10.35 -8.82
CA LEU A 266 -33.00 10.72 -10.21
C LEU A 266 -33.01 9.50 -11.13
N VAL A 267 -32.29 8.43 -10.77
CA VAL A 267 -32.24 7.20 -11.56
C VAL A 267 -33.60 6.52 -11.61
N ARG A 268 -34.29 6.40 -10.47
CA ARG A 268 -35.64 5.80 -10.40
C ARG A 268 -36.65 6.58 -11.25
N SER A 269 -36.74 7.89 -11.04
CA SER A 269 -37.72 8.72 -11.77
C SER A 269 -37.47 8.77 -13.27
N THR A 270 -36.19 8.75 -13.70
CA THR A 270 -35.84 8.93 -15.11
C THR A 270 -35.73 7.60 -15.88
N LEU A 271 -35.18 6.56 -15.25
CA LEU A 271 -34.76 5.34 -15.95
C LEU A 271 -35.56 4.08 -15.61
N SER A 272 -36.28 4.02 -14.48
CA SER A 272 -37.17 2.87 -14.20
C SER A 272 -38.21 2.59 -15.29
N PRO A 273 -38.75 3.57 -16.04
CA PRO A 273 -39.63 3.26 -17.17
C PRO A 273 -38.99 2.36 -18.24
N LEU A 274 -37.66 2.33 -18.34
CA LEU A 274 -36.94 1.43 -19.26
C LEU A 274 -37.11 -0.05 -18.89
N GLU A 275 -37.48 -0.38 -17.65
CA GLU A 275 -37.76 -1.76 -17.22
C GLU A 275 -38.96 -2.36 -17.97
N GLN A 276 -39.87 -1.52 -18.48
CA GLN A 276 -41.02 -1.94 -19.29
C GLN A 276 -40.63 -2.35 -20.72
N ALA A 277 -39.37 -2.15 -21.13
CA ALA A 277 -38.88 -2.59 -22.42
C ALA A 277 -38.77 -4.12 -22.48
N ARG A 278 -38.97 -4.68 -23.68
CA ARG A 278 -38.75 -6.11 -23.90
C ARG A 278 -37.26 -6.42 -23.69
N GLY A 279 -36.96 -7.30 -22.73
CA GLY A 279 -35.59 -7.60 -22.30
C GLY A 279 -35.07 -6.73 -21.14
N GLY A 280 -35.95 -5.95 -20.50
CA GLY A 280 -35.63 -5.08 -19.37
C GLY A 280 -34.87 -3.82 -19.77
N ALA A 281 -34.38 -3.07 -18.77
CA ALA A 281 -33.75 -1.77 -18.99
C ALA A 281 -32.37 -1.85 -19.67
N ARG A 282 -31.65 -2.98 -19.51
CA ARG A 282 -30.23 -3.12 -19.89
C ARG A 282 -29.94 -2.76 -21.36
N PRO A 283 -30.65 -3.27 -22.39
CA PRO A 283 -30.31 -2.97 -23.78
C PRO A 283 -30.49 -1.49 -24.15
N LEU A 284 -31.46 -0.81 -23.54
CA LEU A 284 -31.71 0.61 -23.76
C LEU A 284 -30.70 1.48 -23.00
N LEU A 285 -30.26 1.07 -21.81
CA LEU A 285 -29.15 1.71 -21.11
C LEU A 285 -27.83 1.58 -21.85
N ASP A 286 -27.52 0.39 -22.38
CA ASP A 286 -26.33 0.19 -23.21
C ASP A 286 -26.36 1.11 -24.44
N THR A 287 -27.55 1.33 -24.99
CA THR A 287 -27.77 2.28 -26.07
C THR A 287 -27.50 3.72 -25.63
N LEU A 288 -28.03 4.16 -24.48
CA LEU A 288 -27.76 5.49 -23.92
C LEU A 288 -26.28 5.70 -23.60
N ASN A 289 -25.63 4.68 -23.03
CA ASN A 289 -24.21 4.71 -22.70
C ASN A 289 -23.37 4.95 -23.96
N ALA A 290 -23.52 4.10 -24.96
CA ALA A 290 -22.81 4.25 -26.22
C ALA A 290 -23.17 5.55 -26.94
N TYR A 291 -24.42 6.02 -26.83
CA TYR A 291 -24.85 7.28 -27.43
C TYR A 291 -24.14 8.49 -26.83
N PHE A 292 -24.10 8.59 -25.51
CA PHE A 292 -23.42 9.69 -24.81
C PHE A 292 -21.90 9.60 -24.94
N ASP A 293 -21.32 8.40 -24.86
CA ASP A 293 -19.87 8.17 -25.01
C ASP A 293 -19.37 8.43 -26.45
N SER A 294 -20.29 8.54 -27.42
CA SER A 294 -20.01 8.91 -28.81
C SER A 294 -20.31 10.39 -29.10
N GLY A 295 -20.50 11.22 -28.08
CA GLY A 295 -20.84 12.63 -28.26
C GLY A 295 -22.21 12.85 -28.91
N CYS A 296 -23.14 11.91 -28.71
CA CYS A 296 -24.49 11.94 -29.30
C CYS A 296 -24.52 11.81 -30.84
N VAL A 297 -23.46 11.27 -31.44
CA VAL A 297 -23.37 11.02 -32.89
C VAL A 297 -23.96 9.66 -33.24
N ALA A 298 -25.18 9.65 -33.77
CA ALA A 298 -25.93 8.41 -34.06
C ALA A 298 -25.17 7.43 -34.97
N ALA A 299 -24.46 7.90 -36.00
CA ALA A 299 -23.69 7.04 -36.88
C ALA A 299 -22.55 6.31 -36.14
N GLU A 300 -21.84 7.02 -35.25
CA GLU A 300 -20.76 6.45 -34.45
C GLU A 300 -21.30 5.45 -33.41
N THR A 301 -22.39 5.82 -32.73
CA THR A 301 -23.06 4.93 -31.77
C THR A 301 -23.55 3.63 -32.44
N ALA A 302 -24.13 3.73 -33.63
CA ALA A 302 -24.61 2.56 -34.37
C ALA A 302 -23.45 1.63 -34.74
N ARG A 303 -22.30 2.18 -35.18
CA ARG A 303 -21.08 1.41 -35.43
C ARG A 303 -20.59 0.70 -34.17
N ARG A 304 -20.49 1.40 -33.04
CA ARG A 304 -20.02 0.82 -31.76
C ARG A 304 -20.92 -0.31 -31.25
N LEU A 305 -22.23 -0.20 -31.47
CA LEU A 305 -23.21 -1.22 -31.07
C LEU A 305 -23.43 -2.31 -32.13
N THR A 306 -22.74 -2.26 -33.28
CA THR A 306 -22.95 -3.16 -34.42
C THR A 306 -24.41 -3.17 -34.89
N LEU A 307 -25.01 -1.98 -34.98
CA LEU A 307 -26.39 -1.75 -35.42
C LEU A 307 -26.42 -0.92 -36.71
N SER A 308 -27.54 -0.98 -37.43
CA SER A 308 -27.84 0.04 -38.44
C SER A 308 -28.26 1.35 -37.76
N VAL A 309 -28.02 2.49 -38.41
CA VAL A 309 -28.47 3.81 -37.91
C VAL A 309 -29.99 3.84 -37.70
N ARG A 310 -30.75 3.15 -38.55
CA ARG A 310 -32.21 3.01 -38.40
C ARG A 310 -32.59 2.25 -37.12
N ALA A 311 -31.90 1.14 -36.84
CA ALA A 311 -32.14 0.36 -35.62
C ALA A 311 -31.77 1.17 -34.36
N LEU A 312 -30.69 1.94 -34.39
CA LEU A 312 -30.35 2.86 -33.31
C LEU A 312 -31.43 3.93 -33.12
N THR A 313 -31.87 4.57 -34.20
CA THR A 313 -32.90 5.62 -34.16
C THR A 313 -34.19 5.10 -33.54
N TYR A 314 -34.60 3.87 -33.91
CA TYR A 314 -35.73 3.20 -33.29
C TYR A 314 -35.54 2.96 -31.78
N ARG A 315 -34.35 2.58 -31.33
CA ARG A 315 -34.07 2.42 -29.89
C ARG A 315 -34.13 3.75 -29.14
N LEU A 316 -33.59 4.84 -29.71
CA LEU A 316 -33.66 6.17 -29.12
C LEU A 316 -35.11 6.69 -29.04
N ASP A 317 -35.91 6.47 -30.08
CA ASP A 317 -37.34 6.79 -30.09
C ASP A 317 -38.12 5.96 -29.05
N ARG A 318 -37.76 4.68 -28.88
CA ARG A 318 -38.33 3.84 -27.82
C ARG A 318 -37.98 4.36 -26.43
N ILE A 319 -36.74 4.79 -26.21
CA ILE A 319 -36.33 5.43 -24.95
C ILE A 319 -37.16 6.69 -24.70
N HIS A 320 -37.34 7.54 -25.72
CA HIS A 320 -38.17 8.73 -25.62
C HIS A 320 -39.62 8.39 -25.25
N THR A 321 -40.21 7.39 -25.91
CA THR A 321 -41.58 6.94 -25.63
C THR A 321 -41.76 6.45 -24.19
N LEU A 322 -40.77 5.73 -23.64
CA LEU A 322 -40.84 5.16 -22.29
C LEU A 322 -40.55 6.20 -21.20
N THR A 323 -39.57 7.07 -21.41
CA THR A 323 -39.08 8.01 -20.40
C THR A 323 -39.74 9.38 -20.48
N GLY A 324 -40.39 9.71 -21.59
CA GLY A 324 -40.87 11.06 -21.90
C GLY A 324 -39.76 12.06 -22.25
N VAL A 325 -38.49 11.64 -22.22
CA VAL A 325 -37.32 12.50 -22.42
C VAL A 325 -36.65 12.17 -23.74
N ASN A 326 -36.49 13.16 -24.63
CA ASN A 326 -35.84 12.95 -25.91
C ASN A 326 -34.30 12.99 -25.75
N PRO A 327 -33.58 11.88 -25.99
CA PRO A 327 -32.11 11.85 -25.87
C PRO A 327 -31.40 12.79 -26.85
N ALA A 328 -32.03 13.11 -27.98
CA ALA A 328 -31.46 13.98 -29.01
C ALA A 328 -31.72 15.47 -28.74
N ASP A 329 -32.66 15.84 -27.86
CA ASP A 329 -32.95 17.24 -27.52
C ASP A 329 -31.93 17.75 -26.48
N PRO A 330 -31.08 18.76 -26.81
CA PRO A 330 -30.09 19.30 -25.88
C PRO A 330 -30.67 19.78 -24.54
N THR A 331 -31.91 20.29 -24.53
CA THR A 331 -32.55 20.84 -23.32
C THR A 331 -32.99 19.75 -22.35
N GLN A 332 -33.37 18.57 -22.86
CA GLN A 332 -33.88 17.47 -22.05
C GLN A 332 -32.79 16.41 -21.75
N ARG A 333 -31.79 16.32 -22.64
CA ARG A 333 -30.73 15.30 -22.61
C ARG A 333 -29.94 15.29 -21.30
N TYR A 334 -29.68 16.47 -20.70
CA TYR A 334 -28.81 16.56 -19.53
C TYR A 334 -29.32 15.71 -18.36
N THR A 335 -30.63 15.73 -18.09
CA THR A 335 -31.25 14.89 -17.05
C THR A 335 -31.05 13.41 -17.34
N LEU A 336 -31.32 12.98 -18.58
CA LEU A 336 -31.18 11.59 -18.99
C LEU A 336 -29.72 11.10 -18.96
N GLN A 337 -28.77 11.94 -19.39
CA GLN A 337 -27.35 11.66 -19.33
C GLN A 337 -26.85 11.55 -17.90
N THR A 338 -27.26 12.47 -17.03
CA THR A 338 -26.90 12.45 -15.60
C THR A 338 -27.46 11.22 -14.90
N ALA A 339 -28.72 10.87 -15.18
CA ALA A 339 -29.33 9.63 -14.67
C ALA A 339 -28.59 8.40 -15.20
N THR A 340 -28.15 8.40 -16.46
CA THR A 340 -27.40 7.29 -17.06
C THR A 340 -26.02 7.12 -16.39
N ILE A 341 -25.31 8.21 -16.11
CA ILE A 341 -24.06 8.18 -15.32
C ILE A 341 -24.36 7.67 -13.90
N GLY A 342 -25.42 8.17 -13.27
CA GLY A 342 -25.87 7.72 -11.95
C GLY A 342 -26.17 6.23 -11.91
N ALA A 343 -26.81 5.68 -12.94
CA ALA A 343 -27.07 4.25 -13.07
C ALA A 343 -25.77 3.43 -13.13
N ARG A 344 -24.76 3.87 -13.90
CA ARG A 344 -23.43 3.22 -13.92
C ARG A 344 -22.77 3.28 -12.54
N LEU A 345 -22.77 4.46 -11.90
CA LEU A 345 -22.24 4.63 -10.55
C LEU A 345 -22.98 3.75 -9.54
N LEU A 346 -24.28 3.53 -9.67
CA LEU A 346 -25.06 2.68 -8.75
C LEU A 346 -25.01 1.18 -9.11
N ASN A 347 -24.35 0.80 -10.22
CA ASN A 347 -24.37 -0.54 -10.80
C ASN A 347 -25.79 -1.06 -11.14
N TRP A 348 -26.71 -0.17 -11.46
CA TRP A 348 -28.06 -0.53 -11.93
C TRP A 348 -28.03 -0.84 -13.44
N PRO A 349 -28.80 -1.83 -13.96
CA PRO A 349 -29.81 -2.66 -13.28
C PRO A 349 -29.27 -3.96 -12.67
N THR A 350 -27.96 -4.15 -12.61
CA THR A 350 -27.37 -5.36 -12.00
C THR A 350 -27.59 -5.42 -10.50
N ARG A 351 -27.58 -4.26 -9.82
CA ARG A 351 -28.06 -4.09 -8.45
C ARG A 351 -29.38 -3.32 -8.45
N PRO A 352 -30.40 -3.77 -7.69
CA PRO A 352 -31.63 -3.00 -7.52
C PRO A 352 -31.33 -1.69 -6.76
N LEU A 353 -32.14 -0.67 -7.05
CA LEU A 353 -32.02 0.69 -6.48
C LEU A 353 -32.45 0.75 -5.03
#